data_AF-A0A5J5EP40-F1
#
_entry.id   AF-A0A5J5EP40-F1
#
_cell.length_a   1.000
_cell.length_b   1.000
_cell.length_c   1.000
_cell.angle_alpha   90.00
_cell.angle_beta   90.00
_cell.angle_gamma   90.00
#
_symmetry.space_group_name_H-M   'P 1'
#
loop_
_entity.id
_entity.type
_entity.pdbx_description
1 polymer ?
#
loop_
_entity_poly.entity_id
_entity_poly.type
_entity_poly.pdbx_seq_one_letter_code
_entity_poly.pdbx_strand_id
1 'polypeptide(L)' 'LRNLFCLDLCSLIINTQLFEFQDEKKMLLEWKNFVQQADYWLQHGQLRMPDLLGRAEHLRSKDF' A
#
# COMPACT_ATOMS: atom_id res chain seq x y z
N LEU A 1 6.56 -11.51 8.40
CA LEU A 1 6.83 -10.06 8.27
C LEU A 1 5.48 -9.37 8.17
N ARG A 2 5.18 -8.45 9.10
CA ARG A 2 3.94 -7.67 9.10
C ARG A 2 4.30 -6.26 8.66
N ASN A 3 3.67 -5.78 7.60
CA ASN A 3 3.95 -4.46 7.04
C ASN A 3 2.75 -3.55 7.24
N LEU A 4 3.01 -2.30 7.61
CA LEU A 4 2.00 -1.28 7.80
C LEU A 4 2.38 -0.03 6.99
N PHE A 5 1.51 0.37 6.07
CA PHE A 5 1.61 1.61 5.32
C PHE A 5 0.68 2.62 5.98
N CYS A 6 1.20 3.76 6.43
CA CYS A 6 0.45 4.77 7.16
C CYS A 6 0.60 6.14 6.49
N LEU A 7 -0.51 6.86 6.40
CA LEU A 7 -0.51 8.29 6.08
C LEU A 7 -0.37 9.03 7.40
N ASP A 8 0.62 9.94 7.47
CA ASP A 8 1.13 10.60 8.67
C ASP A 8 1.96 9.71 9.61
N LEU A 9 2.36 10.30 10.74
CA LEU A 9 3.14 9.65 11.78
C LEU A 9 2.30 8.59 12.50
N CYS A 10 2.86 7.40 12.65
CA CYS A 10 2.27 6.30 13.38
C CYS A 10 3.17 5.92 14.56
N SER A 11 2.56 5.53 15.69
CA SER A 11 3.33 4.99 16.81
C SER A 11 3.94 3.64 16.44
N LEU A 12 5.13 3.36 16.96
CA LEU A 12 5.83 2.10 16.70
C LEU A 12 4.97 0.91 17.18
N ILE A 13 4.71 -0.03 16.28
CA ILE A 13 4.06 -1.30 16.58
C ILE A 13 5.13 -2.39 16.55
N ILE A 14 5.30 -3.08 17.68
CA ILE A 14 6.30 -4.14 17.82
C ILE A 14 6.10 -5.20 16.73
N ASN A 15 7.21 -5.71 16.20
CA ASN A 15 7.24 -6.78 15.19
C ASN A 15 6.54 -6.42 13.86
N THR A 16 6.44 -5.12 13.55
CA THR A 16 5.84 -4.60 12.31
C THR A 16 6.82 -3.66 11.63
N GLN A 17 7.02 -3.83 10.32
CA GLN A 17 7.75 -2.86 9.49
C GLN A 17 6.79 -1.73 9.13
N LEU A 18 7.13 -0.51 9.56
CA LEU A 18 6.32 0.68 9.35
C LEU A 18 6.84 1.46 8.15
N PHE A 19 5.93 1.84 7.26
CA PHE A 19 6.17 2.72 6.11
C PHE A 19 5.27 3.96 6.26
N GLU A 20 5.86 5.09 6.59
CA GLU A 20 5.14 6.34 6.85
C GLU A 20 5.24 7.27 5.64
N PHE A 21 4.11 7.88 5.28
CA PHE A 21 3.99 8.76 4.12
C PHE A 21 3.25 10.03 4.50
N GLN A 22 3.66 11.15 3.92
CA GLN A 22 2.97 12.44 4.05
C GLN A 22 2.05 12.73 2.85
N ASP A 23 2.08 11.86 1.83
CA ASP A 23 1.34 12.00 0.59
C ASP A 23 0.71 10.65 0.23
N GLU A 24 -0.62 10.65 0.10
CA GLU A 24 -1.41 9.43 -0.14
C GLU A 24 -1.04 8.78 -1.47
N LYS A 25 -0.72 9.58 -2.50
CA LYS A 25 -0.35 9.06 -3.82
C LYS A 25 0.96 8.28 -3.76
N LYS A 26 1.96 8.76 -3.01
CA LYS A 26 3.23 8.05 -2.79
C LYS A 26 3.03 6.75 -2.01
N MET A 27 2.20 6.79 -0.95
CA MET A 27 1.88 5.59 -0.18
C MET A 27 1.28 4.50 -1.07
N LEU A 28 0.33 4.87 -1.93
CA LEU A 28 -0.31 3.96 -2.87
C LEU A 28 0.69 3.37 -3.86
N LEU A 29 1.57 4.21 -4.45
CA LEU A 29 2.58 3.74 -5.41
C LEU A 29 3.57 2.74 -4.78
N GLU A 30 4.06 3.04 -3.57
CA GLU A 30 4.96 2.13 -2.85
C GLU A 30 4.26 0.84 -2.44
N TRP A 31 2.99 0.91 -2.03
CA TRP A 31 2.20 -0.28 -1.74
C TRP A 31 2.00 -1.15 -2.99
N LYS A 32 1.72 -0.54 -4.15
CA LYS A 32 1.65 -1.25 -5.44
C LYS A 32 2.97 -1.95 -5.76
N ASN A 33 4.09 -1.24 -5.67
CA ASN A 33 5.41 -1.80 -5.92
C ASN A 33 5.72 -2.96 -4.97
N PHE A 34 5.39 -2.80 -3.69
CA PHE A 34 5.56 -3.84 -2.67
C PHE A 34 4.75 -5.09 -3.01
N VAL A 35 3.49 -4.92 -3.42
CA VAL A 35 2.61 -6.03 -3.81
C VAL A 35 3.10 -6.72 -5.08
N GLN A 36 3.58 -5.97 -6.09
CA GLN A 36 4.14 -6.51 -7.33
C GLN A 36 5.43 -7.30 -7.08
N GLN A 37 6.29 -6.83 -6.18
CA GLN A 37 7.51 -7.56 -5.77
C GLN A 37 7.19 -8.82 -4.96
N ALA A 38 6.03 -8.86 -4.29
CA ALA A 38 5.58 -10.01 -3.50
C ALA A 38 4.92 -11.14 -4.32
N ASP A 39 5.08 -11.12 -5.65
CA ASP A 39 4.65 -11.99 -6.78
C ASP A 39 3.92 -13.33 -6.50
N TYR A 40 4.24 -14.02 -5.42
CA TYR A 40 3.65 -15.32 -5.05
C TYR A 40 2.24 -15.24 -4.43
N TRP A 41 1.94 -14.20 -3.65
CA TRP A 41 0.66 -14.09 -2.92
C TRP A 41 -0.47 -13.43 -3.71
N LEU A 42 -0.11 -12.67 -4.75
CA LEU A 42 -1.06 -12.00 -5.63
C LEU A 42 -1.72 -12.98 -6.61
N GLN A 43 -0.96 -13.98 -7.10
CA GLN A 43 -1.45 -15.03 -7.99
C GLN A 43 -2.51 -15.95 -7.34
N HIS A 44 -2.56 -16.03 -6.00
CA HIS A 44 -3.51 -16.86 -5.26
C HIS A 44 -4.74 -16.09 -4.73
N GLY A 45 -4.92 -14.81 -5.10
CA GLY A 45 -6.22 -14.13 -5.01
C GLY A 45 -6.66 -13.67 -3.60
N GLN A 46 -5.77 -13.51 -2.63
CA GLN A 46 -6.17 -13.10 -1.27
C GLN A 46 -6.17 -11.57 -1.05
N LEU A 47 -5.51 -10.80 -1.92
CA LEU A 47 -5.48 -9.34 -1.83
C LEU A 47 -6.66 -8.76 -2.62
N ARG A 48 -7.83 -8.65 -1.99
CA ARG A 48 -8.95 -7.93 -2.62
C ARG A 48 -8.61 -6.44 -2.65
N MET A 49 -8.62 -5.85 -3.84
CA MET A 49 -8.52 -4.41 -4.10
C MET A 49 -9.87 -3.77 -4.50
N PRO A 50 -10.93 -3.75 -3.67
CA PRO A 50 -12.15 -3.06 -4.09
C PRO A 50 -11.99 -1.53 -4.03
N ASP A 51 -11.30 -1.01 -3.01
CA ASP A 51 -11.39 0.42 -2.68
C ASP A 51 -10.17 1.26 -3.11
N LEU A 52 -9.04 0.62 -3.44
CA LEU A 52 -7.80 1.33 -3.78
C LEU A 52 -7.80 1.85 -5.23
N LEU A 53 -8.39 1.11 -6.16
CA LEU A 53 -8.53 1.55 -7.56
C LEU A 53 -9.40 2.81 -7.67
N GLY A 54 -10.54 2.83 -6.96
CA GLY A 54 -11.42 4.01 -6.93
C GLY A 54 -10.78 5.23 -6.26
N ARG A 55 -9.98 5.04 -5.20
CA ARG A 55 -9.21 6.13 -4.58
C ARG A 55 -8.09 6.64 -5.48
N ALA A 56 -7.39 5.75 -6.19
CA ALA A 56 -6.33 6.15 -7.11
C ALA A 56 -6.87 6.95 -8.31
N GLU A 57 -8.04 6.57 -8.85
CA GLU A 57 -8.75 7.36 -9.86
C GLU A 57 -9.17 8.73 -9.33
N HIS A 58 -9.75 8.78 -8.12
CA HIS A 58 -10.15 10.03 -7.47
C HIS A 58 -8.96 10.99 -7.28
N LEU A 59 -7.78 10.44 -6.97
CA LEU A 59 -6.53 11.18 -6.79
C LEU A 59 -5.77 11.46 -8.10
N ARG A 60 -6.31 11.06 -9.27
CA ARG A 60 -5.67 11.18 -10.59
C ARG A 60 -4.25 10.59 -10.63
N SER A 61 -4.05 9.47 -9.92
CA SER A 61 -2.78 8.76 -9.94
C SER A 61 -2.68 7.92 -11.21
N LYS A 62 -2.18 8.52 -12.30
CA LYS A 62 -2.11 7.90 -13.64
C LYS A 62 -1.26 6.62 -13.71
N ASP A 63 -0.42 6.39 -12.71
CA ASP A 63 0.55 5.28 -12.66
C ASP A 63 0.12 4.15 -11.71
N PHE A 64 -1.07 4.22 -11.10
CA PHE A 64 -1.62 3.19 -10.21
C PHE A 64 -2.28 2.05 -10.98
#